data_AF-A0A6A4GCX7-F1
#
_entry.id   AF-A0A6A4GCX7-F1
#
_cell.length_a   1.000
_cell.length_b   1.000
_cell.length_c   1.000
_cell.angle_alpha   90.00
_cell.angle_beta   90.00
_cell.angle_gamma   90.00
#
_symmetry.space_group_name_H-M   'P 1'
#
loop_
_entity.id
_entity.type
_entity.pdbx_description
1 polymer ?
#
loop_
_entity_poly.entity_id
_entity_poly.type
_entity_poly.pdbx_seq_one_letter_code
_entity_poly.pdbx_strand_id
1 'polypeptide(L)'
;MIDLSHLTELSIGTRYMGSSAAILLAKCPLLQTFTVGHFDNGLGGDEGLSIPSIHHTRLTSLNLRELNSFSARIFWKNLSLPNLSHLSVHFFMGYMLQVVLEHADAYDNLDDLKEMLIRSKCTLQSVILTTSYSPHLPSNVRSFLQEIPISDGPDTCVIVDGHRKLLHKITS
;
A
#
# COMPACT_ATOMS: atom_id res chain seq x y z
N MET A 1 -9.26 13.74 -24.43
CA MET A 1 -8.39 12.83 -23.67
C MET A 1 -7.68 13.68 -22.62
N ILE A 2 -7.68 13.27 -21.36
CA ILE A 2 -7.04 14.05 -20.29
C ILE A 2 -5.56 13.66 -20.25
N ASP A 3 -4.68 14.66 -20.31
CA ASP A 3 -3.23 14.49 -20.12
C ASP A 3 -2.91 14.58 -18.62
N LEU A 4 -2.25 13.54 -18.11
CA LEU A 4 -1.85 13.43 -16.70
C LEU A 4 -0.33 13.48 -16.53
N SER A 5 0.42 13.72 -17.61
CA SER A 5 1.88 13.62 -17.63
C SER A 5 2.59 14.63 -16.72
N HIS A 6 1.92 15.74 -16.44
CA HIS A 6 2.42 16.82 -15.57
C HIS A 6 1.93 16.73 -14.12
N LEU A 7 1.11 15.73 -13.80
CA LEU A 7 0.48 15.63 -12.48
C LEU A 7 1.51 15.22 -11.42
N THR A 8 1.65 16.03 -10.37
CA THR A 8 2.53 15.75 -9.22
C THR A 8 1.77 15.16 -8.04
N GLU A 9 0.46 15.40 -7.95
CA GLU A 9 -0.39 14.89 -6.88
C GLU A 9 -1.72 14.38 -7.43
N LEU A 10 -2.12 13.19 -6.98
CA LEU A 10 -3.37 12.57 -7.37
C LEU A 10 -4.06 12.02 -6.13
N SER A 11 -5.28 12.49 -5.89
CA SER A 11 -6.14 11.98 -4.83
C SER A 11 -7.45 11.49 -5.43
N ILE A 12 -7.73 10.20 -5.24
CA ILE A 12 -8.98 9.57 -5.60
C ILE A 12 -9.72 9.32 -4.29
N GLY A 13 -10.54 10.28 -3.85
CA GLY A 13 -11.19 10.22 -2.52
C GLY A 13 -12.28 9.15 -2.40
N THR A 14 -12.75 8.62 -3.53
CA THR A 14 -13.79 7.60 -3.62
C THR A 14 -13.17 6.26 -4.06
N ARG A 15 -14.00 5.38 -4.62
CA ARG A 15 -13.59 4.07 -5.11
C ARG A 15 -12.84 4.18 -6.44
N TYR A 16 -11.62 3.66 -6.48
CA TYR A 16 -10.91 3.38 -7.73
C TYR A 16 -11.32 2.00 -8.26
N MET A 17 -12.00 1.97 -9.41
CA MET A 17 -12.41 0.75 -10.14
C MET A 17 -11.61 0.57 -11.44
N GLY A 18 -10.33 0.93 -11.44
CA GLY A 18 -9.47 0.81 -12.62
C GLY A 18 -8.78 -0.55 -12.72
N SER A 19 -8.31 -0.89 -13.92
CA SER A 19 -7.68 -2.19 -14.23
C SER A 19 -6.30 -2.41 -13.60
N SER A 20 -5.61 -1.36 -13.14
CA SER A 20 -4.41 -1.49 -12.29
C SER A 20 -3.92 -0.12 -11.82
N ALA A 21 -3.38 -0.02 -10.61
CA ALA A 21 -2.63 1.16 -10.18
C ALA A 21 -1.36 1.38 -11.02
N ALA A 22 -0.75 0.32 -11.54
CA ALA A 22 0.43 0.40 -12.40
C ALA A 22 0.12 1.18 -13.70
N ILE A 23 -1.01 0.89 -14.34
CA ILE A 23 -1.44 1.59 -15.56
C ILE A 23 -1.67 3.08 -15.29
N LEU A 24 -2.25 3.42 -14.13
CA LEU A 24 -2.46 4.81 -13.73
C LEU A 24 -1.11 5.52 -13.49
N LEU A 25 -0.21 4.90 -12.74
CA LEU A 25 1.13 5.44 -12.48
C LEU A 25 1.95 5.60 -13.76
N ALA A 26 1.79 4.72 -14.74
CA ALA A 26 2.42 4.85 -16.05
C ALA A 26 2.00 6.14 -16.80
N LYS A 27 0.79 6.64 -16.54
CA LYS A 27 0.25 7.87 -17.14
C LYS A 27 0.67 9.14 -16.39
N CYS A 28 1.20 9.00 -15.17
CA CYS A 28 1.54 10.11 -14.29
C CYS A 28 3.03 10.07 -13.90
N PRO A 29 3.99 10.10 -14.85
CA PRO A 29 5.42 9.89 -14.57
C PRO A 29 6.06 10.90 -13.60
N LEU A 30 5.43 12.06 -13.37
CA LEU A 30 5.88 13.09 -12.44
C LEU A 30 5.21 13.02 -11.06
N LEU A 31 4.36 12.01 -10.82
CA LEU A 31 3.57 11.89 -9.60
C LEU A 31 4.47 11.67 -8.38
N GLN A 32 4.30 12.52 -7.37
CA GLN A 32 5.03 12.46 -6.10
C GLN A 32 4.13 11.92 -4.98
N THR A 33 2.85 12.30 -5.00
CA THR A 33 1.86 11.87 -4.01
C THR A 33 0.70 11.15 -4.69
N PHE A 34 0.44 9.92 -4.27
CA PHE A 34 -0.71 9.15 -4.71
C PHE A 34 -1.57 8.74 -3.51
N THR A 35 -2.84 9.14 -3.53
CA THR A 35 -3.81 8.81 -2.49
C THR A 35 -5.04 8.15 -3.11
N VAL A 36 -5.45 7.00 -2.56
CA VAL A 36 -6.69 6.31 -2.94
C VAL A 36 -7.53 6.06 -1.70
N GLY A 37 -8.80 6.44 -1.77
CA GLY A 37 -9.79 6.36 -0.70
C GLY A 37 -10.32 4.95 -0.49
N HIS A 38 -10.62 4.26 -1.58
CA HIS A 38 -11.04 2.86 -1.57
C HIS A 38 -10.50 2.18 -2.82
N PHE A 39 -9.67 1.17 -2.65
CA PHE A 39 -9.08 0.43 -3.75
C PHE A 39 -9.90 -0.84 -4.01
N ASP A 40 -10.55 -0.93 -5.17
CA ASP A 40 -11.32 -2.10 -5.58
C ASP A 40 -10.89 -2.51 -6.99
N ASN A 41 -10.00 -3.50 -7.07
CA ASN A 41 -9.79 -4.20 -8.32
C ASN A 41 -11.03 -5.03 -8.55
N GLY A 42 -11.94 -4.53 -9.40
CA GLY A 42 -13.22 -5.16 -9.67
C GLY A 42 -13.07 -6.67 -9.80
N LEU A 43 -13.82 -7.41 -8.98
CA LEU A 43 -13.88 -8.86 -8.95
C LEU A 43 -14.03 -9.40 -10.39
N GLY A 44 -12.94 -9.88 -10.99
CA GLY A 44 -12.96 -10.58 -12.29
C GLY A 44 -12.50 -9.80 -13.54
N GLY A 45 -11.72 -8.72 -13.42
CA GLY A 45 -11.29 -7.92 -14.59
C GLY A 45 -9.94 -8.27 -15.24
N ASP A 46 -9.02 -8.90 -14.53
CA ASP A 46 -7.60 -8.98 -14.95
C ASP A 46 -7.15 -10.36 -15.46
N GLU A 47 -8.06 -11.34 -15.56
CA GLU A 47 -7.77 -12.61 -16.23
C GLU A 47 -7.55 -12.36 -17.74
N GLY A 48 -6.32 -12.01 -18.11
CA GLY A 48 -5.90 -11.76 -19.49
C GLY A 48 -5.28 -10.38 -19.76
N LEU A 49 -5.29 -9.45 -18.81
CA LEU A 49 -4.62 -8.15 -18.98
C LEU A 49 -3.12 -8.26 -18.65
N SER A 50 -2.27 -8.02 -19.65
CA SER A 50 -0.84 -7.86 -19.44
C SER A 50 -0.58 -6.52 -18.73
N ILE A 51 -0.50 -6.55 -17.40
CA ILE A 51 -0.18 -5.38 -16.60
C ILE A 51 1.33 -5.12 -16.73
N PRO A 52 1.75 -3.93 -17.20
CA PRO A 52 3.17 -3.62 -17.33
C PRO A 52 3.82 -3.54 -15.95
N SER A 53 5.06 -3.98 -15.85
CA SER A 53 5.90 -3.66 -14.70
C SER A 53 6.28 -2.18 -14.75
N ILE A 54 5.99 -1.44 -13.68
CA ILE A 54 6.19 0.00 -13.59
C ILE A 54 7.24 0.31 -12.54
N HIS A 55 8.26 1.05 -12.98
CA HIS A 55 9.31 1.59 -12.14
C HIS A 55 9.10 3.11 -12.01
N HIS A 56 8.49 3.54 -10.91
CA HIS A 56 8.08 4.92 -10.71
C HIS A 56 9.05 5.66 -9.79
N THR A 57 10.00 6.41 -10.38
CA THR A 57 11.10 7.04 -9.64
C THR A 57 10.74 8.36 -8.97
N ARG A 58 9.56 8.93 -9.22
CA ARG A 58 9.15 10.22 -8.63
C ARG A 58 8.22 10.09 -7.43
N LEU A 59 7.63 8.91 -7.22
CA LEU A 59 6.61 8.74 -6.18
C LEU A 59 7.30 8.62 -4.82
N THR A 60 7.01 9.56 -3.92
CA THR A 60 7.57 9.62 -2.57
C THR A 60 6.56 9.26 -1.50
N SER A 61 5.27 9.46 -1.79
CA SER A 61 4.18 9.30 -0.85
C SER A 61 3.05 8.45 -1.43
N LEU A 62 2.73 7.33 -0.76
CA LEU A 62 1.63 6.44 -1.11
C LEU A 62 0.67 6.29 0.07
N ASN A 63 -0.58 6.69 -0.15
CA ASN A 63 -1.64 6.63 0.86
C ASN A 63 -2.81 5.77 0.35
N LEU A 64 -2.97 4.57 0.88
CA LEU A 64 -4.06 3.68 0.57
C LEU A 64 -5.03 3.61 1.74
N ARG A 65 -6.24 4.08 1.52
CA ARG A 65 -7.35 3.93 2.44
C ARG A 65 -8.25 2.79 1.99
N GLU A 66 -8.77 2.08 2.97
CA GLU A 66 -9.70 0.97 2.78
C GLU A 66 -9.18 -0.10 1.83
N LEU A 67 -7.94 -0.54 2.05
CA LEU A 67 -7.37 -1.63 1.28
C LEU A 67 -8.08 -2.93 1.66
N ASN A 68 -8.76 -3.55 0.68
CA ASN A 68 -9.34 -4.88 0.82
C ASN A 68 -8.34 -5.94 0.37
N SER A 69 -8.47 -7.16 0.89
CA SER A 69 -7.46 -8.18 0.70
C SER A 69 -7.40 -8.81 -0.70
N PHE A 70 -8.48 -8.72 -1.46
CA PHE A 70 -8.53 -9.32 -2.80
C PHE A 70 -7.88 -8.42 -3.86
N SER A 71 -7.87 -7.11 -3.62
CA SER A 71 -7.39 -6.13 -4.60
C SER A 71 -5.90 -5.79 -4.46
N ALA A 72 -5.27 -6.00 -3.31
CA ALA A 72 -3.90 -5.51 -3.13
C ALA A 72 -2.84 -6.36 -3.84
N ARG A 73 -3.05 -7.67 -4.03
CA ARG A 73 -2.05 -8.56 -4.64
C ARG A 73 -1.57 -8.10 -6.02
N ILE A 74 -2.50 -7.76 -6.90
CA ILE A 74 -2.20 -7.28 -8.25
C ILE A 74 -1.58 -5.87 -8.21
N PHE A 75 -1.95 -5.06 -7.21
CA PHE A 75 -1.39 -3.73 -7.01
C PHE A 75 0.14 -3.82 -6.83
N TRP A 76 0.60 -4.68 -5.93
CA TRP A 76 2.00 -4.68 -5.50
C TRP A 76 2.95 -5.35 -6.50
N LYS A 77 2.50 -6.41 -7.17
CA LYS A 77 3.37 -7.28 -7.97
C LYS A 77 4.09 -6.56 -9.11
N ASN A 78 3.43 -5.60 -9.75
CA ASN A 78 3.94 -4.90 -10.93
C ASN A 78 4.48 -3.50 -10.63
N LEU A 79 4.69 -3.18 -9.36
CA LEU A 79 5.20 -1.87 -8.95
C LEU A 79 6.62 -1.97 -8.37
N SER A 80 7.40 -0.94 -8.69
CA SER A 80 8.70 -0.64 -8.09
C SER A 80 8.77 0.86 -7.85
N LEU A 81 8.93 1.24 -6.58
CA LEU A 81 8.82 2.63 -6.09
C LEU A 81 10.11 3.01 -5.34
N PRO A 82 11.26 3.17 -6.01
CA PRO A 82 12.57 3.29 -5.35
C PRO A 82 12.71 4.53 -4.45
N ASN A 83 11.93 5.58 -4.70
CA ASN A 83 11.99 6.82 -3.93
C ASN A 83 10.83 6.96 -2.93
N LEU A 84 10.07 5.88 -2.69
CA LEU A 84 9.01 5.87 -1.70
C LEU A 84 9.61 6.04 -0.30
N SER A 85 9.19 7.10 0.38
CA SER A 85 9.63 7.41 1.75
C SER A 85 8.48 7.48 2.73
N HIS A 86 7.24 7.66 2.26
CA HIS A 86 6.05 7.74 3.08
C HIS A 86 5.01 6.74 2.61
N LEU A 87 4.64 5.82 3.50
CA LEU A 87 3.64 4.80 3.26
C LEU A 87 2.55 4.88 4.32
N SER A 88 1.31 5.08 3.90
CA SER A 88 0.13 4.95 4.76
C SER A 88 -0.82 3.91 4.18
N VAL A 89 -1.13 2.89 4.96
CA VAL A 89 -2.09 1.84 4.61
C VAL A 89 -3.11 1.70 5.73
N HIS A 90 -4.36 1.96 5.40
CA HIS A 90 -5.49 1.75 6.28
C HIS A 90 -6.31 0.55 5.78
N PHE A 91 -6.27 -0.53 6.53
CA PHE A 91 -6.94 -1.79 6.22
C PHE A 91 -8.42 -1.70 6.58
N PHE A 92 -9.29 -2.06 5.63
CA PHE A 92 -10.72 -2.19 5.87
C PHE A 92 -11.10 -3.66 5.98
N MET A 93 -11.36 -4.12 7.21
CA MET A 93 -12.04 -5.40 7.43
C MET A 93 -13.54 -5.17 7.37
N GLY A 94 -14.15 -5.34 6.20
CA GLY A 94 -15.60 -5.24 6.06
C GLY A 94 -16.33 -6.26 6.93
N TYR A 95 -17.34 -5.83 7.67
CA TYR A 95 -18.15 -6.65 8.59
C TYR A 95 -18.79 -7.91 7.95
N MET A 96 -18.94 -7.95 6.63
CA MET A 96 -19.48 -9.12 5.91
C MET A 96 -18.47 -10.25 5.70
N LEU A 97 -17.17 -10.01 5.92
CA LEU A 97 -16.12 -11.03 5.72
C LEU A 97 -15.89 -11.92 6.95
N GLN A 98 -16.43 -11.56 8.12
CA GLN A 98 -16.26 -12.35 9.33
C GLN A 98 -17.07 -13.65 9.31
N VAL A 99 -18.07 -13.75 8.41
CA VAL A 99 -18.95 -14.93 8.27
C VAL A 99 -18.51 -15.87 7.14
N VAL A 100 -17.62 -15.44 6.24
CA VAL A 100 -17.22 -16.24 5.06
C VAL A 100 -15.72 -16.57 5.03
N LEU A 101 -14.84 -15.76 5.64
CA LEU A 101 -13.39 -16.01 5.60
C LEU A 101 -12.81 -16.28 6.99
N GLU A 102 -12.98 -17.52 7.44
CA GLU A 102 -11.97 -18.22 8.25
C GLU A 102 -10.70 -18.57 7.42
N HIS A 103 -10.58 -18.04 6.20
CA HIS A 103 -9.52 -18.39 5.26
C HIS A 103 -8.39 -17.37 5.28
N ALA A 104 -7.16 -17.88 5.32
CA ALA A 104 -5.88 -17.22 5.54
C ALA A 104 -5.53 -16.08 4.54
N ASP A 105 -6.30 -15.89 3.47
CA ASP A 105 -5.94 -15.08 2.31
C ASP A 105 -6.02 -13.56 2.55
N ALA A 106 -6.66 -13.12 3.65
CA ALA A 106 -6.72 -11.70 3.97
C ALA A 106 -5.33 -11.09 4.23
N TYR A 107 -4.39 -11.93 4.70
CA TYR A 107 -3.07 -11.52 5.19
C TYR A 107 -1.97 -11.56 4.12
N ASP A 108 -2.21 -12.16 2.95
CA ASP A 108 -1.26 -12.22 1.83
C ASP A 108 -0.81 -10.83 1.34
N ASN A 109 -1.64 -9.81 1.57
CA ASN A 109 -1.37 -8.45 1.09
C ASN A 109 -0.19 -7.77 1.79
N LEU A 110 0.11 -8.15 3.04
CA LEU A 110 1.28 -7.64 3.74
C LEU A 110 2.57 -8.23 3.15
N ASP A 111 2.56 -9.50 2.77
CA ASP A 111 3.72 -10.13 2.14
C ASP A 111 3.95 -9.59 0.73
N ASP A 112 2.91 -9.42 -0.09
CA ASP A 112 3.05 -8.79 -1.41
C ASP A 112 3.54 -7.32 -1.30
N LEU A 113 3.01 -6.56 -0.34
CA LEU A 113 3.48 -5.20 -0.04
C LEU A 113 4.95 -5.22 0.40
N LYS A 114 5.32 -6.14 1.29
CA LYS A 114 6.69 -6.32 1.76
C LYS A 114 7.64 -6.63 0.61
N GLU A 115 7.28 -7.59 -0.24
CA GLU A 115 8.05 -7.93 -1.43
C GLU A 115 8.21 -6.73 -2.36
N MET A 116 7.15 -5.94 -2.56
CA MET A 116 7.23 -4.70 -3.35
C MET A 116 8.20 -3.70 -2.74
N LEU A 117 8.15 -3.46 -1.42
CA LEU A 117 9.05 -2.53 -0.74
C LEU A 117 10.52 -2.98 -0.82
N ILE A 118 10.78 -4.27 -0.57
CA ILE A 118 12.12 -4.87 -0.68
C ILE A 118 12.64 -4.77 -2.11
N ARG A 119 11.83 -5.19 -3.10
CA ARG A 119 12.17 -5.12 -4.53
C ARG A 119 12.42 -3.69 -5.00
N SER A 120 11.68 -2.73 -4.45
CA SER A 120 11.83 -1.31 -4.76
C SER A 120 13.15 -0.74 -4.25
N LYS A 121 13.79 -1.37 -3.26
CA LYS A 121 14.99 -0.85 -2.58
C LYS A 121 14.78 0.58 -2.06
N CYS A 122 13.56 0.89 -1.65
CA CYS A 122 13.22 2.20 -1.10
C CYS A 122 13.70 2.30 0.36
N THR A 123 13.61 3.49 0.94
CA THR A 123 13.89 3.68 2.38
C THR A 123 12.79 4.51 2.98
N LEU A 124 11.98 3.87 3.83
CA LEU A 124 10.79 4.46 4.42
C LEU A 124 11.17 5.30 5.64
N GLN A 125 10.82 6.58 5.58
CA GLN A 125 10.89 7.50 6.70
C GLN A 125 9.59 7.48 7.51
N SER A 126 8.45 7.25 6.86
CA SER A 126 7.17 7.15 7.55
C SER A 126 6.39 5.93 7.10
N VAL A 127 5.93 5.15 8.09
CA VAL A 127 5.06 3.99 7.89
C VAL A 127 3.87 4.11 8.84
N ILE A 128 2.68 4.20 8.28
CA ILE A 128 1.43 4.28 9.04
C ILE A 128 0.56 3.10 8.64
N LEU A 129 0.33 2.17 9.57
CA LEU A 129 -0.56 1.02 9.40
C LEU A 129 -1.71 1.15 10.39
N THR A 130 -2.94 1.19 9.91
CA THR A 130 -4.14 1.37 10.75
C THR A 130 -5.29 0.46 10.28
N THR A 131 -6.27 0.20 11.15
CA THR A 131 -7.48 -0.56 10.80
C THR A 131 -8.73 0.14 11.34
N SER A 132 -9.89 -0.10 10.72
CA SER A 132 -11.14 0.56 11.12
C SER A 132 -11.93 -0.18 12.21
N TYR A 133 -11.81 -1.51 12.29
CA TYR A 133 -12.78 -2.36 13.01
C TYR A 133 -12.19 -3.50 13.83
N SER A 134 -10.88 -3.73 13.75
CA SER A 134 -10.20 -4.64 14.66
C SER A 134 -9.44 -3.81 15.70
N PRO A 135 -9.60 -4.07 17.01
CA PRO A 135 -8.79 -3.42 18.04
C PRO A 135 -7.31 -3.85 17.98
N HIS A 136 -6.97 -4.80 17.09
CA HIS A 136 -5.63 -5.33 16.93
C HIS A 136 -5.28 -5.50 15.46
N LEU A 137 -4.14 -4.93 15.06
CA LEU A 137 -3.49 -5.29 13.81
C LEU A 137 -3.10 -6.79 13.80
N PRO A 138 -2.97 -7.37 12.60
CA PRO A 138 -2.51 -8.74 12.42
C PRO A 138 -1.22 -9.05 13.20
N SER A 139 -1.08 -10.26 13.73
CA SER A 139 0.12 -10.68 14.48
C SER A 139 1.41 -10.61 13.63
N ASN A 140 1.31 -10.77 12.31
CA ASN A 140 2.42 -10.67 11.37
C ASN A 140 2.88 -9.23 11.09
N VAL A 141 2.16 -8.18 11.52
CA VAL A 141 2.59 -6.78 11.33
C VAL A 141 3.95 -6.53 11.98
N ARG A 142 4.24 -7.18 13.12
CA ARG A 142 5.55 -7.05 13.76
C ARG A 142 6.68 -7.61 12.89
N SER A 143 6.52 -8.81 12.33
CA SER A 143 7.51 -9.40 11.42
C SER A 143 7.62 -8.58 10.13
N PHE A 144 6.50 -8.11 9.59
CA PHE A 144 6.49 -7.18 8.46
C PHE A 144 7.38 -5.96 8.71
N LEU A 145 7.19 -5.27 9.84
CA LEU A 145 7.97 -4.07 10.19
C LEU A 145 9.46 -4.33 10.41
N GLN A 146 9.85 -5.54 10.82
CA GLN A 146 11.24 -5.94 11.00
C GLN A 146 11.97 -6.20 9.67
N GLU A 147 11.22 -6.51 8.61
CA GLU A 147 11.77 -6.95 7.33
C GLU A 147 11.75 -5.84 6.25
N ILE A 148 10.99 -4.76 6.46
CA ILE A 148 10.90 -3.65 5.50
C ILE A 148 12.01 -2.62 5.69
N PRO A 149 12.44 -1.92 4.61
CA PRO A 149 13.55 -0.99 4.68
C PRO A 149 13.13 0.35 5.30
N ILE A 150 13.17 0.44 6.63
CA ILE A 150 12.88 1.65 7.39
C ILE A 150 14.19 2.42 7.66
N SER A 151 14.14 3.75 7.62
CA SER A 151 15.24 4.63 7.98
C SER A 151 15.56 4.56 9.49
N ASP A 152 16.84 4.62 9.86
CA ASP A 152 17.26 4.74 11.27
C ASP A 152 17.39 6.20 11.75
N GLY A 153 16.88 7.15 10.95
CA GLY A 153 16.99 8.58 11.24
C GLY A 153 16.03 9.10 12.33
N PRO A 154 16.32 10.26 12.93
CA PRO A 154 15.50 10.87 13.99
C PRO A 154 14.10 11.28 13.51
N ASP A 155 13.94 11.50 12.20
CA ASP A 155 12.66 11.87 11.58
C ASP A 155 11.79 10.66 11.25
N THR A 156 12.24 9.44 11.57
CA THR A 156 11.52 8.22 11.23
C THR A 156 10.30 8.04 12.11
N CYS A 157 9.14 7.82 11.49
CA CYS A 157 7.85 7.71 12.16
C CYS A 157 7.14 6.41 11.77
N VAL A 158 6.95 5.52 12.76
CA VAL A 158 6.17 4.29 12.59
C VAL A 158 4.92 4.36 13.48
N ILE A 159 3.74 4.30 12.87
CA ILE A 159 2.45 4.32 13.57
C ILE A 159 1.69 3.04 13.23
N VAL A 160 1.23 2.36 14.27
CA VAL A 160 0.60 1.05 14.18
C VAL A 160 -0.64 1.10 15.06
N ASP A 161 -1.82 1.05 14.45
CA ASP A 161 -3.13 1.02 15.13
C ASP A 161 -3.43 2.27 15.99
N GLY A 162 -3.09 3.46 15.48
CA GLY A 162 -3.28 4.72 16.20
C GLY A 162 -2.33 4.92 17.40
N HIS A 163 -1.62 3.88 17.82
CA HIS A 163 -0.55 3.98 18.81
C HIS A 163 0.76 4.38 18.12
N ARG A 164 1.24 5.59 18.43
CA ARG A 164 2.59 6.02 18.04
C ARG A 164 3.61 5.19 18.84
N LYS A 165 4.25 4.22 18.18
CA LYS A 165 5.35 3.46 18.78
C LYS A 165 6.67 3.96 18.20
N LEU A 166 7.49 4.58 19.05
CA LEU A 166 8.88 4.89 18.71
C LEU A 166 9.61 3.58 18.39
N LEU A 167 10.38 3.56 17.30
CA LEU A 167 11.09 2.38 16.76
C LEU A 167 11.83 1.56 17.81
N HIS A 168 12.42 2.21 18.82
CA HIS A 168 13.10 1.56 19.94
C HIS A 168 12.27 0.54 20.74
N LYS A 169 10.94 0.54 20.63
CA LYS A 169 10.05 -0.44 21.30
C LYS A 169 9.51 -1.54 20.39
N ILE A 170 9.73 -1.46 19.08
CA ILE A 170 9.23 -2.48 18.12
C ILE A 170 10.27 -3.61 17.97
N THR A 171 11.54 -3.30 18.15
CA THR A 171 12.70 -4.20 17.98
C THR A 171 13.22 -4.85 19.27
N SER A 172 12.68 -4.49 20.44
CA SER A 172 12.94 -5.09 21.76
C SER A 172 11.84 -6.05 22.19
#